data_AF-A0A7D9CVU5-F1
#
_entry.id   AF-A0A7D9CVU5-F1
#
_cell.length_a   1.000
_cell.length_b   1.000
_cell.length_c   1.000
_cell.angle_alpha   90.00
_cell.angle_beta   90.00
_cell.angle_gamma   90.00
#
_symmetry.space_group_name_H-M   'P 1'
#
loop_
_entity.id
_entity.type
_entity.pdbx_description
1 polymer ?
#
loop_
_entity_poly.entity_id
_entity_poly.type
_entity_poly.pdbx_seq_one_letter_code
_entity_poly.pdbx_strand_id
1 'polypeptide(L)'
;MGRHRKQTHAENVAFESIYAKSRTSRIPQEIQDELLDAYTKFCDRKDTEDILIKYIPNLFKTELNVPDKLLTFINVQDFGMDRLETSSSDVSQIVDFEKYLYEGALLLRLNAQIDIIDYYWYMILATVNGKSELSSAEKKTAYKQRIYLNNLKMLCQKLKQDVPTSVMLDMITVINDGERAWMNYMDFALVLGRTGILGEW
;
A
#
# COMPACT_ATOMS: atom_id res chain seq x y z
N MET A 1 39.71 -6.93 -24.10
CA MET A 1 39.59 -6.81 -22.64
C MET A 1 38.39 -5.92 -22.32
N GLY A 2 37.21 -6.51 -22.15
CA GLY A 2 36.00 -5.77 -21.78
C GLY A 2 35.96 -5.56 -20.28
N ARG A 3 35.99 -4.30 -19.83
CA ARG A 3 35.74 -3.96 -18.42
C ARG A 3 34.26 -4.21 -18.13
N HIS A 4 33.94 -5.33 -17.49
CA HIS A 4 32.67 -5.50 -16.81
C HIS A 4 32.60 -4.45 -15.69
N ARG A 5 31.80 -3.40 -15.92
CA ARG A 5 31.41 -2.45 -14.89
C ARG A 5 30.55 -3.23 -13.90
N LYS A 6 31.13 -3.59 -12.75
CA LYS A 6 30.36 -4.11 -11.62
C LYS A 6 29.41 -2.97 -11.21
N GLN A 7 28.14 -3.08 -11.58
CA GLN A 7 27.09 -2.27 -10.96
C GLN A 7 27.16 -2.56 -9.46
N THR A 8 27.56 -1.55 -8.70
CA THR A 8 27.65 -1.61 -7.25
C THR A 8 26.24 -1.64 -6.67
N HIS A 9 26.02 -2.44 -5.64
CA HIS A 9 24.75 -2.59 -4.91
C HIS A 9 24.08 -1.25 -4.54
N ALA A 10 24.87 -0.18 -4.40
CA ALA A 10 24.43 1.19 -4.14
C ALA A 10 23.63 1.85 -5.28
N GLU A 11 23.82 1.45 -6.55
CA GLU A 11 23.05 2.01 -7.68
C GLU A 11 21.63 1.41 -7.78
N ASN A 12 21.40 0.22 -7.22
CA ASN A 12 20.08 -0.44 -7.21
C ASN A 12 19.13 0.09 -6.12
N VAL A 13 19.67 0.69 -5.05
CA VAL A 13 18.88 1.28 -3.96
C VAL A 13 18.15 2.56 -4.42
N ALA A 14 18.64 3.22 -5.47
CA ALA A 14 18.09 4.48 -5.96
C ALA A 14 16.78 4.33 -6.77
N PHE A 15 16.34 3.11 -7.07
CA PHE A 15 15.19 2.84 -7.95
C PHE A 15 14.20 1.82 -7.38
N GLU A 16 14.27 1.51 -6.09
CA GLU A 16 13.22 0.71 -5.48
C GLU A 16 12.00 1.61 -5.27
N SER A 17 10.91 1.24 -5.97
CA SER A 17 9.64 1.94 -5.88
C SER A 17 9.09 1.83 -4.46
N ILE A 18 8.49 2.91 -3.93
CA ILE A 18 7.82 2.88 -2.62
C ILE A 18 6.72 1.80 -2.55
N TYR A 19 6.19 1.42 -3.71
CA TYR A 19 5.19 0.35 -3.85
C TYR A 19 5.80 -1.07 -3.75
N ALA A 20 7.12 -1.22 -3.74
CA ALA A 20 7.84 -2.49 -3.69
C ALA A 20 7.96 -3.08 -2.28
N LYS A 21 7.37 -2.45 -1.24
CA LYS A 21 7.54 -2.84 0.19
C LYS A 21 9.03 -2.86 0.65
N SER A 22 9.95 -2.32 -0.14
CA SER A 22 11.35 -2.25 0.23
C SER A 22 11.66 -0.94 0.95
N ARG A 23 12.02 -1.06 2.23
CA ARG A 23 12.33 0.06 3.16
C ARG A 23 13.57 0.88 2.77
N THR A 24 14.18 0.57 1.64
CA THR A 24 15.35 1.24 1.05
C THR A 24 14.97 2.46 0.21
N SER A 25 13.69 2.62 -0.12
CA SER A 25 13.19 3.68 -1.00
C SER A 25 13.36 5.05 -0.33
N ARG A 26 13.96 6.02 -1.05
CA ARG A 26 14.14 7.38 -0.52
C ARG A 26 12.78 8.08 -0.41
N ILE A 27 12.35 8.39 0.81
CA ILE A 27 11.14 9.17 1.07
C ILE A 27 11.44 10.66 0.79
N PRO A 28 10.64 11.37 -0.02
CA PRO A 28 10.81 12.81 -0.24
C PRO A 28 10.73 13.61 1.07
N GLN A 29 11.54 14.66 1.19
CA GLN A 29 11.61 15.45 2.42
C GLN A 29 10.25 16.05 2.81
N GLU A 30 9.48 16.55 1.84
CA GLU A 30 8.16 17.13 2.07
C GLU A 30 7.20 16.16 2.75
N ILE A 31 7.26 14.87 2.39
CA ILE A 31 6.44 13.81 2.99
C ILE A 31 6.94 13.46 4.39
N GLN A 32 8.27 13.45 4.61
CA GLN A 32 8.83 13.24 5.93
C GLN A 32 8.40 14.37 6.89
N ASP A 33 8.44 15.61 6.41
CA ASP A 33 8.05 16.79 7.18
C ASP A 33 6.54 16.76 7.51
N GLU A 34 5.69 16.39 6.55
CA GLU A 34 4.25 16.21 6.78
C GLU A 34 3.94 15.11 7.81
N LEU A 35 4.62 13.97 7.72
CA LEU A 35 4.48 12.87 8.68
C LEU A 35 5.00 13.26 10.06
N LEU A 36 6.10 13.99 10.15
CA LEU A 36 6.65 14.46 11.42
C LEU A 36 5.72 15.48 12.09
N ASP A 37 5.21 16.45 11.34
CA ASP A 37 4.25 17.43 11.83
C ASP A 37 2.96 16.77 12.34
N ALA A 38 2.44 15.78 11.61
CA ALA A 38 1.30 14.98 12.06
C ALA A 38 1.59 14.17 13.33
N TYR A 39 2.78 13.58 13.45
CA TYR A 39 3.20 12.84 14.63
C TYR A 39 3.26 13.77 15.85
N THR A 40 3.94 14.92 15.74
CA THR A 40 4.06 15.91 16.82
C THR A 40 2.70 16.46 17.24
N LYS A 41 1.86 16.87 16.28
CA LYS A 41 0.50 17.35 16.57
C LYS A 41 -0.35 16.33 17.33
N PHE A 42 -0.21 15.04 16.98
CA PHE A 42 -0.93 13.98 17.67
C PHE A 42 -0.44 13.77 19.10
N CYS A 43 0.88 13.76 19.31
CA CYS A 43 1.53 13.71 20.63
C CYS A 43 1.07 14.86 21.52
N ASP A 44 1.13 16.10 21.03
CA ASP A 44 0.70 17.29 21.78
C ASP A 44 -0.77 17.20 22.21
N ARG A 45 -1.65 16.71 21.33
CA ARG A 45 -3.08 16.55 21.66
C ARG A 45 -3.33 15.45 22.69
N LYS A 46 -2.47 14.44 22.74
CA LYS A 46 -2.60 13.27 23.62
C LYS A 46 -1.78 13.36 24.89
N ASP A 47 -1.00 14.42 25.07
CA ASP A 47 -0.10 14.63 26.21
C ASP A 47 0.82 13.42 26.41
N THR A 48 1.46 12.97 25.33
CA THR A 48 2.34 11.79 25.29
C THR A 48 3.54 12.03 24.39
N GLU A 49 4.70 11.46 24.72
CA GLU A 49 5.89 11.48 23.86
C GLU A 49 5.91 10.28 22.91
N ASP A 50 5.35 9.15 23.36
CA ASP A 50 5.28 7.90 22.60
C ASP A 50 3.87 7.64 22.06
N ILE A 51 3.78 7.27 20.78
CA ILE A 51 2.53 6.84 20.16
C ILE A 51 2.45 5.31 20.20
N LEU A 52 1.32 4.80 20.65
CA LEU A 52 1.02 3.37 20.57
C LEU A 52 0.47 3.00 19.20
N ILE A 53 0.85 1.84 18.66
CA ILE A 53 0.43 1.35 17.32
C ILE A 53 -1.09 1.31 17.14
N LYS A 54 -1.85 1.10 18.22
CA LYS A 54 -3.32 1.12 18.19
C LYS A 54 -3.92 2.49 17.80
N TYR A 55 -3.14 3.57 17.96
CA TYR A 55 -3.56 4.93 17.62
C TYR A 55 -3.20 5.33 16.19
N ILE A 56 -2.40 4.54 15.48
CA ILE A 56 -1.98 4.81 14.10
C ILE A 56 -3.18 5.08 13.16
N PRO A 57 -4.25 4.26 13.13
CA PRO A 57 -5.39 4.56 12.26
C PRO A 57 -6.04 5.91 12.59
N ASN A 58 -6.11 6.26 13.87
CA ASN A 58 -6.70 7.53 14.29
C ASN A 58 -5.80 8.72 13.92
N LEU A 59 -4.48 8.60 14.09
CA LEU A 59 -3.52 9.61 13.67
C LEU A 59 -3.64 9.92 12.18
N PHE A 60 -3.57 8.90 11.32
CA PHE A 60 -3.68 9.09 9.87
C PHE A 60 -5.04 9.67 9.47
N LYS A 61 -6.11 9.30 10.18
CA LYS A 61 -7.45 9.83 9.92
C LYS A 61 -7.58 11.30 10.30
N THR A 62 -7.11 11.69 11.49
CA THR A 62 -7.37 13.03 12.04
C THR A 62 -6.34 14.06 11.63
N GLU A 63 -5.07 13.69 11.48
CA GLU A 63 -4.01 14.64 11.17
C GLU A 63 -3.67 14.69 9.67
N LEU A 64 -3.89 13.58 8.95
CA LEU A 64 -3.48 13.42 7.54
C LEU A 64 -4.67 13.18 6.58
N ASN A 65 -5.90 13.21 7.09
CA ASN A 65 -7.14 13.04 6.33
C ASN A 65 -7.17 11.76 5.48
N VAL A 66 -6.51 10.69 5.92
CA VAL A 66 -6.53 9.41 5.20
C VAL A 66 -7.91 8.76 5.37
N PRO A 67 -8.58 8.36 4.28
CA PRO A 67 -9.93 7.83 4.36
C PRO A 67 -9.95 6.38 4.87
N ASP A 68 -11.08 6.02 5.51
CA ASP A 68 -11.29 4.71 6.14
C ASP A 68 -11.05 3.53 5.18
N LYS A 69 -11.27 3.71 3.87
CA LYS A 69 -11.04 2.65 2.88
C LYS A 69 -9.58 2.23 2.75
N LEU A 70 -8.62 3.15 2.93
CA LEU A 70 -7.20 2.81 2.97
C LEU A 70 -6.79 2.27 4.34
N LEU A 71 -7.31 2.90 5.41
CA LEU A 71 -7.05 2.47 6.80
C LEU A 71 -7.62 1.08 7.13
N THR A 72 -8.56 0.57 6.33
CA THR A 72 -9.09 -0.79 6.52
C THR A 72 -8.04 -1.88 6.25
N PHE A 73 -7.01 -1.57 5.46
CA PHE A 73 -6.01 -2.56 5.01
C PHE A 73 -4.64 -2.40 5.65
N ILE A 74 -4.44 -1.39 6.51
CA ILE A 74 -3.18 -1.24 7.23
C ILE A 74 -3.08 -2.31 8.32
N ASN A 75 -1.93 -2.95 8.41
CA ASN A 75 -1.58 -3.78 9.55
C ASN A 75 -0.81 -2.92 10.54
N VAL A 76 -1.44 -2.58 11.67
CA VAL A 76 -0.83 -1.70 12.68
C VAL A 76 0.46 -2.29 13.28
N GLN A 77 0.68 -3.61 13.19
CA GLN A 77 1.93 -4.24 13.63
C GLN A 77 3.12 -3.85 12.76
N ASP A 78 2.89 -3.45 11.50
CA ASP A 78 3.97 -3.03 10.59
C ASP A 78 4.62 -1.71 11.05
N PHE A 79 3.96 -0.98 11.96
CA PHE A 79 4.43 0.27 12.56
C PHE A 79 5.13 0.07 13.91
N GLY A 80 5.04 -1.10 14.52
CA GLY A 80 5.56 -1.34 15.88
C GLY A 80 7.05 -1.66 15.91
N MET A 81 7.71 -1.39 17.03
CA MET A 81 9.08 -1.85 17.26
C MET A 81 9.20 -3.37 17.12
N ASP A 82 10.31 -3.85 16.56
CA ASP A 82 10.57 -5.29 16.47
C ASP A 82 10.63 -5.90 17.87
N ARG A 83 9.99 -7.07 18.04
CA ARG A 83 10.04 -7.80 19.30
C ARG A 83 11.46 -8.27 19.56
N LEU A 84 12.15 -7.63 20.49
CA LEU A 84 13.37 -8.17 21.07
C LEU A 84 12.99 -9.32 22.00
N GLU A 85 13.70 -10.45 21.91
CA GLU A 85 13.46 -11.67 22.69
C GLU A 85 13.54 -11.45 24.22
N THR A 86 14.08 -10.31 24.66
CA THR A 86 14.30 -9.92 26.05
C THR A 86 13.37 -8.81 26.55
N SER A 87 12.47 -8.28 25.71
CA SER A 87 11.62 -7.14 26.06
C SER A 87 10.23 -7.57 26.49
N SER A 88 9.68 -6.87 27.48
CA SER A 88 8.27 -6.97 27.87
C SER A 88 7.35 -6.76 26.66
N SER A 89 6.17 -7.37 26.69
CA SER A 89 5.13 -7.28 25.64
C SER A 89 4.82 -5.85 25.19
N ASP A 90 5.07 -4.88 26.06
CA ASP A 90 4.60 -3.50 25.95
C ASP A 90 5.44 -2.65 24.98
N VAL A 91 6.73 -2.96 24.78
CA VAL A 91 7.60 -2.19 23.85
C VAL A 91 7.18 -2.38 22.40
N SER A 92 6.75 -3.59 22.02
CA SER A 92 6.23 -3.87 20.67
C SER A 92 4.96 -3.09 20.31
N GLN A 93 4.34 -2.45 21.30
CA GLN A 93 3.14 -1.62 21.10
C GLN A 93 3.49 -0.15 20.84
N ILE A 94 4.75 0.26 21.00
CA ILE A 94 5.22 1.60 20.67
C ILE A 94 5.55 1.65 19.18
N VAL A 95 5.19 2.77 18.55
CA VAL A 95 5.48 3.04 17.14
C VAL A 95 6.99 3.20 16.95
N ASP A 96 7.52 2.45 15.99
CA ASP A 96 8.86 2.65 15.44
C ASP A 96 8.79 3.78 14.42
N PHE A 97 9.58 4.85 14.65
CA PHE A 97 9.52 6.05 13.83
C PHE A 97 9.98 5.80 12.38
N GLU A 98 10.96 4.94 12.14
CA GLU A 98 11.42 4.63 10.78
C GLU A 98 10.35 3.86 10.01
N LYS A 99 9.70 2.90 10.67
CA LYS A 99 8.57 2.17 10.08
C LYS A 99 7.38 3.08 9.83
N TYR A 100 7.09 4.00 10.75
CA TYR A 100 6.06 5.02 10.58
C TYR A 100 6.32 5.89 9.35
N LEU A 101 7.55 6.37 9.17
CA LEU A 101 7.90 7.17 7.99
C LEU A 101 7.68 6.37 6.70
N TYR A 102 8.15 5.13 6.65
CA TYR A 102 8.05 4.33 5.43
C TYR A 102 6.60 3.93 5.09
N GLU A 103 5.90 3.31 6.03
CA GLU A 103 4.51 2.87 5.82
C GLU A 103 3.57 4.06 5.65
N GLY A 104 3.82 5.15 6.39
CA GLY A 104 3.10 6.41 6.27
C GLY A 104 3.29 7.06 4.90
N ALA A 105 4.52 7.10 4.38
CA ALA A 105 4.80 7.68 3.07
C ALA A 105 4.10 6.90 1.94
N LEU A 106 4.10 5.57 2.01
CA LEU A 106 3.36 4.73 1.07
C LEU A 106 1.85 5.04 1.14
N LEU A 107 1.30 5.13 2.36
CA LEU A 107 -0.11 5.42 2.58
C LEU A 107 -0.51 6.80 2.05
N LEU A 108 0.29 7.84 2.32
CA LEU A 108 0.07 9.20 1.81
C LEU A 108 0.14 9.23 0.29
N ARG A 109 1.08 8.49 -0.31
CA ARG A 109 1.17 8.40 -1.77
C ARG A 109 -0.08 7.78 -2.39
N LEU A 110 -0.59 6.71 -1.81
CA LEU A 110 -1.83 6.08 -2.26
C LEU A 110 -3.04 6.97 -2.03
N ASN A 111 -3.06 7.75 -0.94
CA ASN A 111 -4.09 8.73 -0.66
C ASN A 111 -4.11 9.86 -1.72
N ALA A 112 -2.95 10.35 -2.14
CA ALA A 112 -2.85 11.37 -3.18
C ALA A 112 -3.37 10.89 -4.55
N GLN A 113 -3.33 9.58 -4.81
CA GLN A 113 -3.74 8.96 -6.09
C GLN A 113 -5.07 8.20 -5.98
N ILE A 114 -5.84 8.47 -4.93
CA ILE A 114 -6.98 7.62 -4.56
C ILE A 114 -8.10 7.62 -5.59
N ASP A 115 -8.29 8.71 -6.31
CA ASP A 115 -9.29 8.82 -7.37
C ASP A 115 -8.93 7.97 -8.59
N ILE A 116 -7.64 7.87 -8.91
CA ILE A 116 -7.13 7.02 -9.99
C ILE A 116 -7.31 5.55 -9.62
N ILE A 117 -6.97 5.19 -8.37
CA ILE A 117 -7.15 3.82 -7.86
C ILE A 117 -8.64 3.45 -7.90
N ASP A 118 -9.52 4.32 -7.40
CA ASP A 118 -10.98 4.14 -7.44
C ASP A 118 -11.50 3.95 -8.85
N TYR A 119 -11.07 4.80 -9.80
CA TYR A 119 -11.49 4.73 -11.18
C TYR A 119 -11.23 3.35 -11.79
N TYR A 120 -10.00 2.84 -11.70
CA TYR A 120 -9.65 1.54 -12.25
C TYR A 120 -10.29 0.39 -11.49
N TRP A 121 -10.36 0.48 -10.15
CA TRP A 121 -11.00 -0.54 -9.32
C TRP A 121 -12.49 -0.70 -9.67
N TYR A 122 -13.20 0.42 -9.80
CA TYR A 122 -14.62 0.41 -10.16
C TYR A 122 -14.85 -0.11 -11.58
N MET A 123 -13.96 0.23 -12.52
CA MET A 123 -14.03 -0.29 -13.89
C MET A 123 -13.87 -1.81 -13.93
N ILE A 124 -12.91 -2.36 -13.18
CA ILE A 124 -12.70 -3.80 -13.07
C ILE A 124 -13.93 -4.46 -12.47
N LEU A 125 -14.43 -3.97 -11.34
CA LEU A 125 -15.59 -4.55 -10.67
C LEU A 125 -16.86 -4.47 -11.51
N ALA A 126 -17.11 -3.34 -12.18
CA ALA A 126 -18.24 -3.21 -13.11
C ALA A 126 -18.14 -4.25 -14.22
N THR A 127 -16.98 -4.37 -14.85
CA THR A 127 -16.74 -5.32 -15.94
C THR A 127 -16.92 -6.76 -15.49
N VAL A 128 -16.40 -7.11 -14.30
CA VAL A 128 -16.55 -8.43 -13.71
C VAL A 128 -18.01 -8.75 -13.41
N ASN A 129 -18.77 -7.76 -12.97
CA ASN A 129 -20.19 -7.90 -12.67
C ASN A 129 -21.10 -7.75 -13.90
N GLY A 130 -20.53 -7.63 -15.11
CA GLY A 130 -21.29 -7.49 -16.35
C GLY A 130 -22.03 -6.14 -16.49
N LYS A 131 -21.57 -5.11 -15.79
CA LYS A 131 -22.14 -3.75 -15.79
C LYS A 131 -21.26 -2.79 -16.57
N SER A 132 -21.87 -1.72 -17.09
CA SER A 132 -21.13 -0.58 -17.66
C SER A 132 -20.45 0.25 -16.57
N GLU A 133 -21.11 0.43 -15.43
CA GLU A 133 -20.59 1.15 -14.28
C GLU A 133 -21.19 0.62 -12.96
N LEU A 134 -20.54 0.94 -11.84
CA LEU A 134 -21.09 0.69 -10.50
C LEU A 134 -22.01 1.84 -10.09
N SER A 135 -23.12 1.51 -9.42
CA SER A 135 -23.99 2.51 -8.78
C SER A 135 -23.30 3.20 -7.61
N SER A 136 -23.80 4.38 -7.20
CA SER A 136 -23.26 5.11 -6.05
C SER A 136 -23.30 4.31 -4.74
N ALA A 137 -24.28 3.42 -4.57
CA ALA A 137 -24.36 2.54 -3.41
C ALA A 137 -23.26 1.47 -3.43
N GLU A 138 -22.95 0.92 -4.60
CA GLU A 138 -21.90 -0.09 -4.77
C GLU A 138 -20.50 0.51 -4.59
N LYS A 139 -20.26 1.73 -5.11
CA LYS A 139 -18.97 2.41 -4.95
C LYS A 139 -18.58 2.59 -3.48
N LYS A 140 -19.55 2.84 -2.58
CA LYS A 140 -19.31 3.00 -1.13
C LYS A 140 -18.70 1.76 -0.46
N THR A 141 -18.94 0.56 -1.00
CA THR A 141 -18.43 -0.69 -0.42
C THR A 141 -17.52 -1.47 -1.37
N ALA A 142 -17.27 -0.93 -2.56
CA ALA A 142 -16.46 -1.56 -3.60
C ALA A 142 -15.05 -1.93 -3.12
N TYR A 143 -14.42 -1.10 -2.27
CA TYR A 143 -13.09 -1.39 -1.72
C TYR A 143 -13.04 -2.68 -0.89
N LYS A 144 -14.18 -3.17 -0.37
CA LYS A 144 -14.28 -4.43 0.39
C LYS A 144 -14.36 -5.68 -0.51
N GLN A 145 -14.56 -5.50 -1.81
CA GLN A 145 -14.64 -6.61 -2.75
C GLN A 145 -13.26 -7.21 -3.02
N ARG A 146 -13.24 -8.41 -3.59
CA ARG A 146 -12.01 -9.18 -3.88
C ARG A 146 -12.01 -9.59 -5.33
N ILE A 147 -10.84 -9.53 -5.96
CA ILE A 147 -10.60 -10.02 -7.31
C ILE A 147 -9.89 -11.36 -7.22
N TYR A 148 -10.56 -12.41 -7.69
CA TYR A 148 -10.03 -13.76 -7.75
C TYR A 148 -9.46 -14.06 -9.15
N LEU A 149 -8.67 -15.12 -9.26
CA LEU A 149 -8.13 -15.59 -10.54
C LEU A 149 -9.20 -15.74 -11.64
N ASN A 150 -10.38 -16.26 -11.29
CA ASN A 150 -11.48 -16.42 -12.26
C ASN A 150 -11.99 -15.08 -12.80
N ASN A 151 -11.94 -14.02 -12.00
CA ASN A 151 -12.29 -12.68 -12.45
C ASN A 151 -11.25 -12.18 -13.46
N LEU A 152 -9.95 -12.39 -13.20
CA LEU A 152 -8.88 -12.04 -14.13
C LEU A 152 -8.96 -12.82 -15.46
N LYS A 153 -9.23 -14.13 -15.41
CA LYS A 153 -9.45 -14.95 -16.61
C LYS A 153 -10.58 -14.40 -17.48
N MET A 154 -11.70 -14.04 -16.86
CA MET A 154 -12.83 -13.44 -17.56
C MET A 154 -12.49 -12.08 -18.16
N LEU A 155 -11.71 -11.23 -17.46
CA LEU A 155 -11.24 -9.96 -18.00
C LEU A 155 -10.34 -10.16 -19.23
N CYS A 156 -9.38 -11.08 -19.17
CA CYS A 156 -8.50 -11.40 -20.30
C CYS A 156 -9.30 -11.88 -21.52
N GLN A 157 -10.30 -12.75 -21.30
CA GLN A 157 -11.21 -13.20 -22.35
C GLN A 157 -12.00 -12.04 -22.97
N LYS A 158 -12.53 -11.11 -22.17
CA LYS A 158 -13.25 -9.92 -22.66
C LYS A 158 -12.34 -8.98 -23.45
N LEU A 159 -11.09 -8.82 -23.02
CA LEU A 159 -10.08 -8.00 -23.70
C LEU A 159 -9.42 -8.72 -24.89
N LYS A 160 -9.78 -9.99 -25.15
CA LYS A 160 -9.15 -10.85 -26.17
C LYS A 160 -7.62 -10.93 -26.00
N GLN A 161 -7.16 -10.93 -24.75
CA GLN A 161 -5.76 -11.09 -24.40
C GLN A 161 -5.49 -12.53 -24.01
N ASP A 162 -4.46 -13.12 -24.61
CA ASP A 162 -3.98 -14.46 -24.27
C ASP A 162 -2.89 -14.35 -23.19
N VAL A 163 -3.33 -14.23 -21.94
CA VAL A 163 -2.44 -14.18 -20.77
C VAL A 163 -2.40 -15.57 -20.12
N PRO A 164 -1.23 -16.20 -19.97
CA PRO A 164 -1.11 -17.49 -19.30
C PRO A 164 -1.66 -17.44 -17.86
N THR A 165 -2.31 -18.53 -17.44
CA THR A 165 -2.85 -18.62 -16.06
C THR A 165 -1.77 -18.50 -15.00
N SER A 166 -0.55 -18.98 -15.27
CA SER A 166 0.60 -18.82 -14.37
C SER A 166 0.92 -17.35 -14.13
N VAL A 167 0.94 -16.51 -15.17
CA VAL A 167 1.23 -15.07 -15.05
C VAL A 167 0.16 -14.34 -14.22
N MET A 168 -1.13 -14.69 -14.42
CA MET A 168 -2.21 -14.13 -13.59
C MET A 168 -2.11 -14.55 -12.13
N LEU A 169 -1.68 -15.80 -11.87
CA LEU A 169 -1.43 -16.28 -10.52
C LEU A 169 -0.25 -15.55 -9.89
N ASP A 170 0.86 -15.41 -10.61
CA ASP A 170 2.05 -14.68 -10.17
C ASP A 170 1.70 -13.23 -9.79
N MET A 171 0.84 -12.56 -10.56
CA MET A 171 0.37 -11.21 -10.23
C MET A 171 -0.40 -11.16 -8.90
N ILE A 172 -1.21 -12.17 -8.59
CA ILE A 172 -1.94 -12.24 -7.31
C ILE A 172 -0.97 -12.57 -6.17
N THR A 173 -0.10 -13.57 -6.35
CA THR A 173 0.74 -14.12 -5.29
C THR A 173 1.92 -13.22 -4.94
N VAL A 174 2.56 -12.57 -5.91
CA VAL A 174 3.72 -11.68 -5.67
C VAL A 174 3.35 -10.45 -4.84
N ILE A 175 2.09 -10.03 -4.88
CA ILE A 175 1.65 -8.82 -4.18
C ILE A 175 1.17 -9.10 -2.76
N ASN A 176 0.68 -10.31 -2.51
CA ASN A 176 0.23 -10.75 -1.20
C ASN A 176 1.17 -11.77 -0.54
N ASP A 177 2.42 -11.84 -1.01
CA ASP A 177 3.47 -12.72 -0.49
C ASP A 177 3.04 -14.22 -0.45
N GLY A 178 2.17 -14.61 -1.37
CA GLY A 178 1.66 -15.98 -1.53
C GLY A 178 0.57 -16.37 -0.52
N GLU A 179 0.13 -15.47 0.35
CA GLU A 179 -0.81 -15.80 1.42
C GLU A 179 -2.23 -16.11 0.91
N ARG A 180 -2.63 -15.53 -0.23
CA ARG A 180 -4.03 -15.53 -0.68
C ARG A 180 -4.16 -15.73 -2.20
N ALA A 181 -5.24 -16.40 -2.62
CA ALA A 181 -5.57 -16.59 -4.05
C ALA A 181 -6.47 -15.47 -4.62
N TRP A 182 -6.43 -14.28 -4.00
CA TRP A 182 -7.21 -13.12 -4.39
C TRP A 182 -6.49 -11.83 -4.03
N MET A 183 -6.92 -10.74 -4.67
CA MET A 183 -6.42 -9.38 -4.52
C MET A 183 -7.51 -8.49 -3.91
N ASN A 184 -7.20 -7.75 -2.84
CA ASN A 184 -8.05 -6.67 -2.35
C ASN A 184 -7.73 -5.33 -3.03
N TYR A 185 -8.43 -4.28 -2.63
CA TYR A 185 -8.23 -2.91 -3.09
C TYR A 185 -6.79 -2.40 -2.88
N MET A 186 -6.17 -2.68 -1.73
CA MET A 186 -4.81 -2.26 -1.40
C MET A 186 -3.78 -3.01 -2.25
N ASP A 187 -3.92 -4.33 -2.37
CA ASP A 187 -3.10 -5.17 -3.24
C ASP A 187 -3.15 -4.63 -4.69
N PHE A 188 -4.35 -4.30 -5.18
CA PHE A 188 -4.54 -3.70 -6.50
C PHE A 188 -3.87 -2.34 -6.65
N ALA A 189 -3.98 -1.47 -5.65
CA ALA A 189 -3.31 -0.18 -5.66
C ALA A 189 -1.78 -0.33 -5.75
N LEU A 190 -1.22 -1.33 -5.06
CA LEU A 190 0.20 -1.67 -5.17
C LEU A 190 0.58 -2.20 -6.55
N VAL A 191 -0.30 -2.97 -7.24
CA VAL A 191 -0.10 -3.34 -8.65
C VAL A 191 0.05 -2.07 -9.50
N LEU A 192 -0.92 -1.15 -9.40
CA LEU A 192 -0.94 0.08 -10.21
C LEU A 192 0.31 0.93 -9.95
N GLY A 193 0.76 0.99 -8.69
CA GLY A 193 1.99 1.67 -8.32
C GLY A 193 3.21 1.03 -8.97
N ARG A 194 3.35 -0.29 -8.87
CA ARG A 194 4.49 -1.05 -9.45
C ARG A 194 4.52 -1.04 -10.98
N THR A 195 3.37 -0.87 -11.63
CA THR A 195 3.29 -0.73 -13.10
C THR A 195 3.50 0.71 -13.58
N GLY A 196 3.69 1.67 -12.66
CA GLY A 196 3.94 3.08 -12.98
C GLY A 196 2.68 3.90 -13.27
N ILE A 197 1.48 3.31 -13.16
CA ILE A 197 0.20 4.00 -13.43
C ILE A 197 -0.03 5.14 -12.43
N LEU A 198 0.39 4.94 -11.16
CA LEU A 198 0.28 5.96 -10.11
C LEU A 198 1.42 6.99 -10.14
N GLY A 199 2.31 6.91 -11.14
CA GLY A 199 3.53 7.72 -11.24
C GLY A 199 4.58 7.41 -10.16
N GLU A 200 5.80 7.86 -10.42
CA GLU A 200 6.88 7.92 -9.43
C GLU A 200 6.79 9.23 -8.62
N TRP A 201 7.71 9.37 -7.66
CA TRP A 201 7.99 10.64 -6.99
C TRP A 201 8.71 11.58 -7.94
#